data_AF-A0A813SR51-F1
#
_entry.id   AF-A0A813SR51-F1
#
_cell.length_a   1.000
_cell.length_b   1.000
_cell.length_c   1.000
_cell.angle_alpha   90.00
_cell.angle_beta   90.00
_cell.angle_gamma   90.00
#
_symmetry.space_group_name_H-M   'P 1'
#
loop_
_entity.id
_entity.type
_entity.pdbx_description
1 polymer ?
#
loop_
_entity_poly.entity_id
_entity_poly.type
_entity_poly.pdbx_seq_one_letter_code
_entity_poly.pdbx_strand_id
1 'polypeptide(L)'
;MQFHRLFPTVRTAAPYLVPIKNDIWCVLPAAFPENYELIIRDPSRPKFIISYPCSLLNLIIKDHYTNDQYHELVDKGKQIYEICLENSIFF
;
A
#
# COMPACT_ATOMS: atom_id res chain seq x y z
N MET A 1 -0.85 -28.75 22.38
CA MET A 1 -1.71 -28.96 23.57
C MET A 1 -1.03 -28.23 24.72
N GLN A 2 -1.55 -27.24 25.44
CA GLN A 2 -2.88 -26.66 25.58
C GLN A 2 -2.74 -25.13 25.72
N PHE A 3 -3.69 -24.41 25.12
CA PHE A 3 -4.07 -23.03 25.45
C PHE A 3 -4.56 -22.96 26.91
N HIS A 4 -4.19 -21.92 27.67
CA HIS A 4 -5.15 -21.28 28.57
C HIS A 4 -4.89 -19.79 28.79
N ARG A 5 -6.01 -19.07 28.74
CA ARG A 5 -6.21 -17.63 28.67
C ARG A 5 -5.79 -16.92 29.96
N LEU A 6 -5.23 -15.72 29.82
CA LEU A 6 -5.51 -14.61 30.72
C LEU A 6 -5.85 -13.39 29.86
N PHE A 7 -7.15 -13.17 29.68
CA PHE A 7 -7.67 -11.87 29.21
C PHE A 7 -7.76 -10.95 30.44
N PRO A 8 -7.18 -9.73 30.39
CA PRO A 8 -7.68 -8.63 31.17
C PRO A 8 -8.44 -7.65 30.27
N THR A 9 -9.73 -7.53 30.55
CA THR A 9 -10.47 -6.28 30.74
C THR A 9 -10.31 -5.17 29.69
N VAL A 10 -11.39 -5.00 28.93
CA VAL A 10 -11.85 -3.81 28.20
C VAL A 10 -11.05 -2.53 28.51
N ARG A 11 -10.01 -2.28 27.72
CA ARG A 11 -9.45 -0.94 27.49
C ARG A 11 -9.49 -0.70 25.99
N THR A 12 -10.15 0.40 25.62
CA THR A 12 -10.17 1.05 24.30
C THR A 12 -9.15 0.49 23.31
N ALA A 13 -9.67 -0.21 22.28
CA ALA A 13 -8.90 -0.82 21.21
C ALA A 13 -8.19 0.26 20.37
N ALA A 14 -6.98 0.63 20.76
CA ALA A 14 -6.00 1.08 19.79
C ALA A 14 -5.53 -0.16 19.03
N PRO A 15 -5.60 -0.19 17.69
CA PRO A 15 -5.13 -1.34 16.92
C PRO A 15 -3.63 -1.51 17.18
N TYR A 16 -3.26 -2.64 17.80
CA TYR A 16 -1.87 -3.00 18.04
C TYR A 16 -1.21 -3.36 16.70
N LEU A 17 -0.58 -2.37 16.08
CA LEU A 17 0.25 -2.58 14.89
C LEU A 17 1.60 -3.13 15.35
N VAL A 18 1.98 -4.30 14.83
CA VAL A 18 3.33 -4.87 15.03
C VAL A 18 4.14 -4.61 13.76
N PRO A 19 5.09 -3.66 13.75
CA PRO A 19 5.95 -3.39 12.60
C PRO A 19 7.07 -4.43 12.50
N ILE A 20 7.23 -5.05 11.34
CA ILE A 20 8.32 -5.98 11.03
C ILE A 20 9.04 -5.49 9.76
N LYS A 21 10.00 -4.56 9.90
CA LYS A 21 10.89 -3.97 8.84
C LYS A 21 10.23 -3.49 7.53
N ASN A 22 9.51 -4.33 6.80
CA ASN A 22 8.79 -4.07 5.55
C ASN A 22 7.33 -4.53 5.59
N ASP A 23 6.91 -5.25 6.64
CA ASP A 23 5.57 -5.79 6.81
C ASP A 23 4.91 -5.21 8.08
N ILE A 24 3.58 -5.18 8.07
CA ILE A 24 2.79 -4.76 9.22
C ILE A 24 1.64 -5.73 9.45
N TRP A 25 1.47 -6.16 10.70
CA TRP A 25 0.30 -6.93 11.12
C TRP A 25 -0.72 -5.99 11.75
N CYS A 26 -1.94 -5.98 11.21
CA CYS A 26 -3.04 -5.14 11.67
C CYS A 26 -4.33 -5.95 11.79
N VAL A 27 -5.12 -5.66 12.82
CA VAL A 27 -6.50 -6.14 12.95
C VAL A 27 -7.43 -5.01 12.55
N LEU A 28 -8.19 -5.23 11.48
CA LEU A 28 -9.18 -4.28 10.98
C LEU A 28 -10.59 -4.67 11.47
N PRO A 29 -11.51 -3.70 11.70
CA PRO A 29 -12.90 -3.98 12.00
C PRO A 29 -13.58 -4.75 10.87
N ALA A 30 -14.56 -5.61 11.18
CA ALA A 30 -15.29 -6.40 10.18
C ALA A 30 -16.10 -5.55 9.18
N ALA A 31 -16.38 -4.28 9.50
CA ALA A 31 -17.04 -3.34 8.60
C ALA A 31 -16.06 -2.61 7.67
N PHE A 32 -14.76 -2.85 7.79
CA PHE A 32 -13.76 -2.19 6.97
C PHE A 32 -13.82 -2.72 5.53
N PRO A 33 -13.78 -1.84 4.51
CA PRO A 33 -13.82 -2.28 3.12
C PRO A 33 -12.60 -3.13 2.76
N GLU A 34 -12.83 -4.31 2.19
CA GLU A 34 -11.77 -5.22 1.76
C GLU A 34 -11.52 -5.11 0.25
N ASN A 35 -11.92 -6.13 -0.51
CA ASN A 35 -11.63 -6.25 -1.93
C ASN A 35 -12.89 -5.99 -2.76
N TYR A 36 -12.72 -5.21 -3.81
CA TYR A 36 -13.74 -4.95 -4.82
C TYR A 36 -13.34 -5.59 -6.14
N GLU A 37 -14.25 -6.34 -6.75
CA GLU A 37 -14.06 -6.87 -8.09
C GLU A 37 -14.71 -5.93 -9.11
N LEU A 38 -13.89 -5.38 -10.01
CA LEU A 38 -14.35 -4.60 -11.15
C LEU A 38 -14.44 -5.49 -12.37
N ILE A 39 -15.59 -5.46 -13.03
CA ILE A 39 -15.80 -6.10 -14.33
C ILE A 39 -15.49 -5.06 -15.40
N ILE A 40 -14.45 -5.34 -16.19
CA ILE A 40 -13.98 -4.43 -17.25
C ILE A 40 -14.52 -4.94 -18.59
N ARG A 41 -14.88 -4.01 -19.48
CA ARG A 41 -15.40 -4.31 -20.82
C ARG A 41 -14.34 -4.80 -21.81
N ASP A 42 -13.07 -4.73 -21.44
CA ASP A 42 -11.95 -5.18 -22.26
C ASP A 42 -11.87 -6.72 -22.24
N PRO A 43 -11.96 -7.39 -23.39
CA PRO A 43 -11.88 -8.85 -23.49
C PRO A 43 -10.52 -9.43 -23.03
N SER A 44 -9.45 -8.63 -22.96
CA SER A 44 -8.12 -9.13 -22.54
C SER A 44 -7.99 -9.34 -21.03
N ARG A 45 -8.63 -8.48 -20.22
CA ARG A 45 -8.66 -8.58 -18.75
C ARG A 45 -10.06 -8.23 -18.22
N PRO A 46 -10.97 -9.21 -18.23
CA PRO A 46 -12.38 -8.96 -17.89
C PRO A 46 -12.62 -8.71 -16.40
N LYS A 47 -11.67 -9.07 -15.53
CA LYS A 47 -11.78 -8.92 -14.08
C LYS A 47 -10.54 -8.24 -13.51
N PHE A 48 -10.77 -7.27 -12.64
CA PHE A 48 -9.72 -6.56 -11.92
C PHE A 48 -10.10 -6.45 -10.44
N ILE A 49 -9.24 -6.91 -9.55
CA ILE A 49 -9.49 -6.90 -8.11
C ILE A 49 -8.72 -5.72 -7.52
N ILE A 50 -9.44 -4.85 -6.81
CA ILE A 50 -8.87 -3.71 -6.08
C ILE A 50 -9.02 -3.98 -4.60
N SER A 51 -7.90 -4.03 -3.88
CA SER A 51 -7.91 -4.03 -2.43
C SER A 51 -7.92 -2.59 -1.92
N TYR A 52 -8.97 -2.22 -1.19
CA TYR A 52 -9.11 -0.89 -0.60
C TYR A 52 -7.97 -0.51 0.36
N PRO A 53 -7.57 -1.35 1.34
CA PRO A 53 -6.46 -1.00 2.24
C PRO A 53 -5.13 -0.84 1.51
N CYS A 54 -4.81 -1.72 0.56
CA CYS A 54 -3.60 -1.63 -0.25
C CYS A 54 -3.60 -0.34 -1.10
N SER A 55 -4.72 -0.04 -1.77
CA SER A 55 -4.84 1.17 -2.60
C SER A 55 -4.73 2.44 -1.78
N LEU A 56 -5.30 2.46 -0.57
CA LEU A 56 -5.22 3.58 0.35
C LEU A 56 -3.78 3.81 0.84
N LEU A 57 -3.06 2.73 1.19
CA LEU A 57 -1.66 2.83 1.60
C LEU A 57 -0.77 3.29 0.45
N ASN A 58 -1.01 2.79 -0.76
CA ASN A 58 -0.28 3.21 -1.96
C ASN A 58 -0.55 4.68 -2.32
N LEU A 59 -1.75 5.20 -2.07
CA LEU A 59 -2.06 6.61 -2.22
C LEU A 59 -1.22 7.48 -1.26
N ILE A 60 -1.20 7.10 0.02
CA ILE A 60 -0.41 7.80 1.06
C ILE A 60 1.09 7.75 0.73
N ILE A 61 1.58 6.58 0.26
CA ILE A 61 2.97 6.43 -0.16
C ILE A 61 3.29 7.37 -1.31
N LYS A 62 2.41 7.44 -2.31
CA LYS A 62 2.59 8.33 -3.45
C LYS A 62 2.64 9.78 -3.02
N ASP A 63 1.76 10.22 -2.13
CA ASP A 63 1.68 11.62 -1.73
C ASP A 63 2.88 12.06 -0.88
N HIS A 64 3.44 11.16 -0.05
CA HIS A 64 4.50 11.51 0.90
C HIS A 64 5.91 11.05 0.51
N TYR A 65 6.05 10.08 -0.38
CA TYR A 65 7.34 9.43 -0.69
C TYR A 65 7.65 9.39 -2.20
N THR A 66 6.96 10.19 -3.02
CA THR A 66 7.37 10.37 -4.42
C THR A 66 8.61 11.25 -4.49
N ASN A 67 9.63 10.78 -5.21
CA ASN A 67 10.83 11.54 -5.48
C ASN A 67 10.57 12.50 -6.64
N ASP A 68 10.54 13.80 -6.33
CA ASP A 68 10.37 14.90 -7.28
C ASP A 68 11.68 15.43 -7.87
N GLN A 69 12.81 14.87 -7.44
CA GLN A 69 14.15 15.25 -7.86
C GLN A 69 14.85 14.12 -8.63
N TYR A 70 14.08 13.18 -9.20
CA TYR A 70 14.68 12.09 -9.96
C TYR A 70 15.17 12.59 -11.32
N HIS A 71 16.46 12.43 -11.60
CA HIS A 71 17.07 12.89 -12.85
C HIS A 71 17.28 11.73 -13.81
N GLU A 72 16.69 11.81 -14.99
CA GLU A 72 16.88 10.85 -16.07
C GLU A 72 17.74 11.46 -17.18
N LEU A 73 18.71 10.69 -17.68
CA LEU A 73 19.61 11.13 -18.75
C LEU A 73 18.94 10.94 -20.10
N VAL A 74 18.49 12.04 -20.71
CA VAL A 74 17.74 12.03 -21.98
C VAL A 74 18.68 12.12 -23.19
N ASP A 75 19.79 12.87 -23.07
CA ASP A 75 20.78 13.00 -24.15
C ASP A 75 22.20 12.76 -23.61
N LYS A 76 22.78 11.61 -23.98
CA LYS A 76 24.14 11.20 -23.59
C LYS A 76 25.24 12.04 -24.25
N GLY A 77 24.98 12.61 -25.44
CA GLY A 77 25.97 13.41 -26.17
C GLY A 77 26.08 14.83 -25.64
N LYS A 78 24.96 15.39 -25.14
CA LYS A 78 24.90 16.74 -24.58
C LYS A 78 24.83 16.78 -23.05
N GLN A 79 24.82 15.62 -22.38
CA GLN A 79 24.68 15.48 -20.93
C GLN A 79 23.44 16.22 -20.38
N ILE A 80 22.31 16.10 -21.09
CA ILE A 80 21.04 16.73 -20.70
C ILE A 80 20.26 15.77 -19.80
N TYR A 81 19.86 16.26 -18.64
CA TYR A 81 19.05 15.54 -17.66
C TYR A 81 17.67 16.18 -17.56
N GLU A 82 16.63 15.35 -17.50
CA GLU A 82 15.26 15.77 -17.22
C GLU A 82 14.87 15.34 -15.82
N ILE A 83 14.12 16.19 -15.11
CA ILE A 83 13.63 15.89 -13.76
C ILE A 83 12.21 15.35 -13.88
N CYS A 84 12.00 14.15 -13.34
CA CYS A 84 10.72 13.45 -13.34
C CYS A 84 10.29 13.10 -11.92
N LEU A 85 8.98 12.98 -11.72
CA LEU A 85 8.40 12.42 -10.51
C LEU A 85 8.46 10.89 -10.59
N GLU A 86 9.26 10.26 -9.75
CA GLU A 86 9.38 8.80 -9.72
C GLU A 86 9.01 8.24 -8.33
N ASN A 87 8.19 7.18 -8.33
CA ASN A 87 7.89 6.39 -7.15
C ASN A 87 7.59 4.95 -7.56
N SER A 88 8.38 4.02 -7.03
CA SER A 88 8.25 2.57 -7.27
C SER A 88 7.89 1.77 -6.02
N ILE A 89 7.48 2.46 -4.95
CA ILE A 89 7.11 1.85 -3.67
C ILE A 89 5.63 1.49 -3.69
N PHE A 90 5.31 0.21 -3.57
CA PHE A 90 3.95 -0.32 -3.52
C PHE A 90 3.84 -1.43 -2.47
N PHE A 91 2.68 -1.51 -1.81
CA PHE A 91 2.25 -2.61 -0.95
C PHE A 91 1.73 -3.81 -1.75
#